data_AF-A0A1A0PM20-F1
#
_entry.id   AF-A0A1A0PM20-F1
#
_cell.length_a   1.000
_cell.length_b   1.000
_cell.length_c   1.000
_cell.angle_alpha   90.00
_cell.angle_beta   90.00
_cell.angle_gamma   90.00
#
_symmetry.space_group_name_H-M   'P 1'
#
loop_
_entity.id
_entity.type
_entity.pdbx_description
1 polymer ?
#
loop_
_entity_poly.entity_id
_entity_poly.type
_entity_poly.pdbx_seq_one_letter_code
_entity_poly.pdbx_strand_id
1 'polypeptide(L)'
;MDHLSIGKALGYIGLALIVLGGIGGMLLWKSRRLSTASIQRRIYWTCCITASALLFASQIPDWRSGLFAALAVACVLVLIAYRFTSHIKLGGRIYEYMRDPRMPDPPPARAADAE
;
A
#
# COMPACT_ATOMS: atom_id res chain seq x y z
N MET A 1 5.14 29.89 7.22
CA MET A 1 5.28 28.48 7.61
C MET A 1 6.75 28.13 7.48
N ASP A 2 7.35 27.79 8.60
CA ASP A 2 8.78 27.52 8.71
C ASP A 2 9.07 26.15 8.10
N HIS A 3 10.22 25.97 7.45
CA HIS A 3 10.62 24.72 6.79
C HIS A 3 10.50 23.48 7.72
N LEU A 4 10.75 23.67 9.01
CA LEU A 4 10.59 22.65 10.05
C LEU A 4 9.13 22.21 10.26
N SER A 5 8.19 23.16 10.19
CA SER A 5 6.76 22.93 10.34
C SER A 5 6.18 22.21 9.12
N ILE A 6 6.69 22.53 7.93
CA ILE A 6 6.33 21.85 6.66
C ILE A 6 6.82 20.40 6.67
N GLY A 7 8.08 20.16 7.04
CA GLY A 7 8.64 18.81 7.12
C GLY A 7 7.84 17.90 8.06
N LYS A 8 7.51 18.39 9.26
CA LYS A 8 6.68 17.66 10.22
C LYS A 8 5.29 17.33 9.66
N ALA A 9 4.63 18.28 9.01
CA ALA A 9 3.33 18.04 8.39
C ALA A 9 3.39 16.94 7.32
N LEU A 10 4.40 16.98 6.44
CA LEU A 10 4.60 15.94 5.42
C LEU A 10 4.83 14.56 6.05
N GLY A 11 5.63 14.49 7.11
CA GLY A 11 5.88 13.25 7.86
C GLY A 11 4.60 12.66 8.46
N TYR A 12 3.78 13.48 9.12
CA TYR A 12 2.50 13.03 9.68
C TYR A 12 1.49 12.61 8.62
N ILE A 13 1.40 13.33 7.50
CA ILE A 13 0.54 12.93 6.37
C ILE A 13 1.02 11.60 5.78
N GLY A 14 2.33 11.42 5.62
CA GLY A 14 2.92 10.16 5.17
C GLY A 14 2.55 9.00 6.10
N LEU A 15 2.70 9.18 7.41
CA LEU A 15 2.31 8.17 8.40
C LEU A 15 0.80 7.86 8.36
N ALA A 16 -0.05 8.89 8.25
CA ALA A 16 -1.49 8.71 8.13
C ALA A 16 -1.85 7.92 6.86
N LEU A 17 -1.18 8.17 5.74
CA LEU A 17 -1.39 7.41 4.51
C LEU A 17 -0.98 5.95 4.63
N ILE A 18 0.04 5.60 5.41
CA ILE A 18 0.38 4.19 5.69
C ILE A 18 -0.78 3.49 6.39
N VAL A 19 -1.33 4.13 7.43
CA VAL A 19 -2.45 3.59 8.20
C VAL A 19 -3.70 3.46 7.31
N LEU A 20 -4.02 4.50 6.54
CA LEU A 20 -5.15 4.49 5.61
C LEU A 20 -4.98 3.45 4.49
N GLY A 21 -3.77 3.28 3.97
CA GLY A 21 -3.46 2.25 2.96
C GLY A 21 -3.59 0.84 3.51
N GLY A 22 -3.16 0.60 4.75
CA GLY A 22 -3.32 -0.67 5.45
C GLY A 22 -4.79 -1.00 5.68
N ILE A 23 -5.56 -0.09 6.29
CA ILE A 23 -6.99 -0.29 6.56
C ILE A 23 -7.78 -0.39 5.25
N GLY A 24 -7.57 0.55 4.33
CA GLY A 24 -8.21 0.57 3.02
C GLY A 24 -7.88 -0.65 2.17
N GLY A 25 -6.68 -1.22 2.31
CA GLY A 25 -6.28 -2.46 1.67
C GLY A 25 -6.96 -3.71 2.23
N MET A 26 -7.56 -3.64 3.42
CA MET A 26 -8.30 -4.75 4.06
C MET A 26 -9.81 -4.66 3.82
N LEU A 27 -10.34 -3.48 3.51
CA LEU A 27 -11.78 -3.28 3.29
C LEU A 27 -12.25 -4.01 2.02
N LEU A 28 -13.43 -4.64 2.08
CA LEU A 28 -14.05 -5.32 0.95
C LEU A 28 -14.75 -4.30 0.05
N TRP A 29 -14.00 -3.73 -0.89
CA TRP A 29 -14.53 -2.84 -1.91
C TRP A 29 -15.38 -3.62 -2.91
N LYS A 30 -16.69 -3.38 -2.90
CA LYS A 30 -17.62 -3.92 -3.91
C LYS A 30 -17.49 -3.12 -5.20
N SER A 31 -17.14 -3.78 -6.30
CA SER A 31 -17.07 -3.16 -7.64
C SER A 31 -17.64 -4.08 -8.70
N ARG A 32 -18.28 -3.49 -9.72
CA ARG A 32 -18.84 -4.22 -10.88
C ARG A 32 -17.79 -4.60 -11.92
N ARG A 33 -16.71 -3.83 -12.03
CA ARG A 33 -15.72 -3.98 -13.13
C ARG A 33 -14.39 -4.60 -12.71
N LEU A 34 -14.05 -4.52 -11.42
CA LEU A 34 -12.75 -4.94 -10.90
C LEU A 34 -12.92 -5.93 -9.77
N SER A 35 -12.06 -6.94 -9.73
CA SER A 35 -11.94 -7.84 -8.57
C SER A 35 -11.62 -7.02 -7.32
N THR A 36 -12.26 -7.37 -6.21
CA THR A 36 -12.03 -6.75 -4.90
C THR A 36 -10.56 -6.80 -4.51
N ALA A 37 -9.87 -7.90 -4.81
CA ALA A 37 -8.43 -8.06 -4.56
C ALA A 37 -7.59 -7.07 -5.38
N SER A 38 -8.01 -6.72 -6.60
CA SER A 38 -7.31 -5.74 -7.42
C SER A 38 -7.45 -4.32 -6.86
N ILE A 39 -8.61 -3.97 -6.31
CA ILE A 39 -8.84 -2.64 -5.73
C ILE A 39 -8.04 -2.48 -4.44
N GLN A 40 -8.12 -3.47 -3.55
CA GLN A 40 -7.34 -3.53 -2.31
C GLN A 40 -5.85 -3.37 -2.58
N ARG A 41 -5.31 -4.10 -3.56
CA ARG A 41 -3.90 -4.00 -3.97
C ARG A 41 -3.53 -2.58 -4.44
N ARG A 42 -4.39 -1.96 -5.27
CA ARG A 42 -4.12 -0.61 -5.77
C ARG A 42 -4.09 0.40 -4.63
N ILE A 43 -5.10 0.41 -3.77
CA ILE A 43 -5.20 1.33 -2.63
C ILE A 43 -3.96 1.19 -1.73
N TYR A 44 -3.61 -0.05 -1.37
CA TYR A 44 -2.45 -0.33 -0.54
C TYR A 44 -1.17 0.25 -1.15
N TRP A 45 -0.84 -0.11 -2.39
CA TRP A 45 0.40 0.36 -3.02
C TRP A 45 0.41 1.86 -3.31
N THR A 46 -0.72 2.46 -3.73
CA THR A 46 -0.79 3.91 -3.95
C THR A 46 -0.53 4.68 -2.66
N CYS A 47 -1.09 4.21 -1.53
CA CYS A 47 -0.86 4.82 -0.23
C CYS A 47 0.59 4.62 0.23
N CYS A 48 1.15 3.41 0.09
CA CYS A 48 2.52 3.11 0.49
C CYS A 48 3.56 3.92 -0.28
N ILE A 49 3.42 4.03 -1.61
CA ILE A 49 4.33 4.82 -2.46
C ILE A 49 4.22 6.30 -2.09
N THR A 50 3.00 6.82 -1.99
CA THR A 50 2.78 8.23 -1.65
C THR A 50 3.31 8.56 -0.25
N ALA A 51 3.07 7.69 0.73
CA ALA A 51 3.60 7.85 2.06
C ALA A 51 5.13 7.84 2.10
N SER A 52 5.76 6.92 1.39
CA SER A 52 7.24 6.83 1.32
C SER A 52 7.84 8.09 0.69
N ALA A 53 7.21 8.63 -0.35
CA ALA A 53 7.64 9.88 -0.98
C ALA A 53 7.48 11.09 -0.04
N LEU A 54 6.39 11.16 0.71
CA LEU A 54 6.16 12.23 1.70
C LEU A 54 7.13 12.13 2.89
N LEU A 55 7.42 10.92 3.35
CA LEU A 55 8.43 10.67 4.37
C LEU A 55 9.82 11.11 3.90
N PHE A 56 10.20 10.81 2.65
CA PHE A 56 11.43 11.33 2.08
C PHE A 56 11.44 12.88 2.04
N ALA A 57 10.37 13.48 1.51
CA ALA A 57 10.24 14.94 1.42
C ALA A 57 10.26 15.62 2.80
N SER A 58 9.79 14.94 3.86
CA SER A 58 9.78 15.46 5.23
C SER A 58 11.17 15.72 5.81
N GLN A 59 12.20 15.07 5.26
CA GLN A 59 13.57 15.11 5.80
C GLN A 59 14.49 16.08 5.04
N ILE A 60 14.00 16.79 4.01
CA ILE A 60 14.80 17.80 3.30
C ILE A 60 15.17 18.93 4.27
N PRO A 61 16.45 19.35 4.35
CA PRO A 61 17.54 19.11 3.40
C PRO A 61 18.39 17.85 3.61
N ASP A 62 18.19 17.10 4.70
CA ASP A 62 18.90 15.83 4.96
C ASP A 62 18.31 14.67 4.13
N TRP A 63 18.58 14.71 2.82
CA TRP A 63 18.11 13.71 1.87
C TRP A 63 18.69 12.31 2.13
N ARG A 64 19.83 12.19 2.81
CA ARG A 64 20.45 10.89 3.11
C ARG A 64 19.64 10.15 4.16
N SER A 65 19.35 10.82 5.27
CA SER A 65 18.47 10.28 6.31
C SER A 65 17.06 10.03 5.79
N GLY A 66 16.54 10.94 4.97
CA GLY A 66 15.26 10.76 4.27
C GLY A 66 15.21 9.52 3.39
N LEU A 67 16.25 9.30 2.57
CA LEU A 67 16.32 8.14 1.68
C LEU A 67 16.39 6.84 2.47
N PHE A 68 17.23 6.80 3.52
CA PHE A 68 17.32 5.64 4.40
C PHE A 68 15.97 5.33 5.07
N ALA A 69 15.29 6.34 5.62
CA ALA A 69 13.99 6.18 6.27
C ALA A 69 12.92 5.68 5.29
N ALA A 70 12.85 6.28 4.09
CA ALA A 70 11.89 5.88 3.06
C ALA A 70 12.11 4.44 2.59
N LEU A 71 13.36 4.02 2.39
CA LEU A 71 13.71 2.65 2.02
C LEU A 71 13.40 1.66 3.14
N ALA A 72 13.76 1.98 4.38
CA ALA A 72 13.46 1.14 5.54
C ALA A 72 11.95 0.92 5.69
N VAL A 73 11.15 1.98 5.58
CA VAL A 73 9.68 1.92 5.62
C VAL A 73 9.14 1.11 4.45
N ALA A 74 9.62 1.34 3.22
CA ALA A 74 9.19 0.57 2.06
C ALA A 74 9.47 -0.94 2.23
N CYS A 75 10.64 -1.31 2.75
CA CYS A 75 10.98 -2.71 3.06
C CYS A 75 10.02 -3.31 4.09
N VAL A 76 9.71 -2.59 5.17
CA VAL A 76 8.74 -3.04 6.19
C VAL A 76 7.36 -3.23 5.58
N LEU A 77 6.91 -2.31 4.73
CA LEU A 77 5.60 -2.42 4.05
C LEU A 77 5.56 -3.63 3.11
N VAL A 78 6.62 -3.88 2.35
CA VAL A 78 6.73 -5.10 1.51
C VAL A 78 6.66 -6.37 2.37
N LEU A 79 7.36 -6.42 3.52
CA LEU A 79 7.31 -7.57 4.43
C LEU A 79 5.91 -7.79 5.02
N ILE A 80 5.23 -6.71 5.42
CA ILE A 80 3.86 -6.76 5.91
C ILE A 80 2.94 -7.29 4.81
N ALA A 81 3.07 -6.76 3.59
CA ALA A 81 2.30 -7.20 2.44
C ALA A 81 2.55 -8.67 2.11
N TYR A 82 3.79 -9.15 2.21
CA TYR A 82 4.12 -10.56 1.98
C TYR A 82 3.54 -11.48 3.06
N ARG A 83 3.58 -11.05 4.34
CA ARG A 83 3.24 -11.89 5.48
C ARG A 83 1.76 -11.93 5.81
N PHE A 84 1.05 -10.82 5.60
CA PHE A 84 -0.32 -10.62 6.09
C PHE A 84 -1.34 -10.38 4.97
N THR A 85 -0.92 -10.16 3.72
CA THR A 85 -1.86 -9.83 2.64
C THR A 85 -1.52 -10.55 1.32
N SER A 86 -2.47 -10.55 0.39
CA SER A 86 -2.24 -11.01 -1.00
C SER A 86 -1.83 -9.86 -1.94
N HIS A 87 -1.27 -8.76 -1.42
CA HIS A 87 -1.07 -7.54 -2.22
C HIS A 87 0.12 -7.61 -3.19
N ILE A 88 1.02 -8.58 -3.06
CA ILE A 88 2.15 -8.75 -4.01
C ILE A 88 1.71 -9.68 -5.16
N LYS A 89 1.61 -9.14 -6.38
CA LYS A 89 1.36 -9.93 -7.60
C LYS A 89 2.40 -9.62 -8.66
N LEU A 90 3.11 -10.65 -9.11
CA LEU A 90 4.16 -10.56 -10.13
C LEU A 90 3.92 -11.67 -11.17
N GLY A 91 3.88 -11.31 -12.46
CA GLY A 91 3.72 -12.29 -13.54
C GLY A 91 2.44 -13.14 -13.47
N GLY A 92 1.34 -12.57 -12.97
CA GLY A 92 0.06 -13.29 -12.81
C GLY A 92 -0.05 -14.13 -11.53
N ARG A 93 1.04 -14.32 -10.79
CA ARG A 93 1.07 -15.08 -9.52
C ARG A 93 1.07 -14.15 -8.32
N ILE A 94 0.40 -14.56 -7.25
CA ILE A 94 0.38 -13.84 -5.98
C ILE A 94 1.42 -14.46 -5.05
N TYR A 95 2.22 -13.59 -4.45
CA TYR A 95 3.27 -13.96 -3.52
C TYR A 95 2.82 -13.57 -2.13
N GLU A 96 2.38 -14.56 -1.37
CA GLU A 96 1.91 -14.44 0.01
C GLU A 96 2.47 -15.63 0.78
N TYR A 97 2.83 -15.43 2.05
CA TYR A 97 3.47 -16.46 2.87
C TYR A 97 2.59 -17.70 3.13
N MET A 98 1.27 -17.54 3.28
CA MET A 98 0.36 -18.63 3.66
C MET A 98 -0.66 -19.06 2.59
N ARG A 99 -0.66 -18.44 1.41
CA ARG A 99 -1.64 -18.76 0.36
C ARG A 99 -1.16 -19.91 -0.51
N ASP A 100 -2.10 -20.78 -0.86
CA ASP A 100 -1.88 -21.80 -1.88
C ASP A 100 -1.57 -21.12 -3.24
N PRO A 101 -0.39 -21.35 -3.84
CA PRO A 101 -0.02 -20.78 -5.13
C PRO A 101 -0.95 -21.17 -6.29
N ARG A 102 -1.76 -22.23 -6.11
CA ARG A 102 -2.72 -22.72 -7.12
C ARG A 102 -4.08 -22.05 -7.02
N MET A 103 -4.34 -21.25 -5.98
CA MET A 103 -5.64 -20.63 -5.76
C MET A 103 -5.86 -19.42 -6.69
N PRO A 104 -6.84 -19.48 -7.63
CA PRO A 104 -7.13 -18.38 -8.54
C PRO A 104 -7.53 -17.09 -7.80
N ASP A 105 -7.41 -15.94 -8.46
CA ASP A 105 -7.88 -14.69 -7.90
C ASP A 105 -9.41 -14.66 -7.75
N PRO A 106 -9.95 -14.08 -6.65
CA PRO A 106 -11.40 -14.00 -6.47
C PRO A 106 -12.05 -13.25 -7.63
N PRO A 107 -13.17 -13.77 -8.18
CA PRO A 107 -13.91 -13.09 -9.25
C PRO A 107 -14.50 -11.75 -8.76
N PRO A 108 -14.83 -10.83 -9.68
CA PRO A 108 -15.47 -9.57 -9.33
C PRO A 108 -16.79 -9.77 -8.57
N ALA A 109 -16.89 -9.16 -7.39
CA ALA A 109 -17.93 -9.42 -6.39
C ALA A 109 -19.37 -9.05 -6.80
N ARG A 110 -19.58 -8.45 -7.97
CA ARG A 110 -20.91 -8.08 -8.51
C ARG A 110 -21.18 -8.59 -9.93
N ALA A 111 -20.36 -9.51 -10.45
CA ALA A 111 -20.65 -10.12 -11.74
C ALA A 111 -21.80 -11.13 -11.66
N ALA A 112 -22.01 -11.75 -10.49
CA ALA A 112 -23.09 -12.72 -10.26
C ALA A 112 -24.46 -12.06 -10.00
N ASP A 113 -24.50 -10.81 -9.55
CA ASP A 113 -25.74 -10.10 -9.20
C ASP A 113 -26.42 -9.42 -10.42
N ALA A 114 -25.83 -9.55 -11.61
CA ALA A 114 -26.27 -8.90 -12.85
C ALA A 114 -26.90 -9.88 -13.87
N GLU A 115 -26.97 -11.17 -13.53
CA GLU A 115 -27.78 -12.20 -14.19
C GLU A 115 -29.10 -12.38 -13.45
#